data_AF-A0A0N9ICZ7-F1
#
_entry.id   AF-A0A0N9ICZ7-F1
#
_cell.length_a   1.000
_cell.length_b   1.000
_cell.length_c   1.000
_cell.angle_alpha   90.00
_cell.angle_beta   90.00
_cell.angle_gamma   90.00
#
_symmetry.space_group_name_H-M   'P 1'
#
loop_
_entity.id
_entity.type
_entity.pdbx_description
1 polymer ?
#
loop_
_entity_poly.entity_id
_entity_poly.type
_entity_poly.pdbx_seq_one_letter_code
_entity_poly.pdbx_strand_id
1 'polypeptide(L)'
;MTALSRLLAADWENQDLGLDHIRSRTKLMVEFLRRIALWSDAYDVPPQRHWPFIDLGTYVAPDLRAAPDVLDRLTEVETYLGRYEARRAAEAALHWDVVKGAADLPDLPDPYEPYLLFLERGGGFYIDKGLFIDFYAAVPMKRPQDWRDRKPVPIDPASLDAYDTA
;
A
#
# COMPACT_ATOMS: atom_id res chain seq x y z
N MET A 1 11.44 -7.21 8.71
CA MET A 1 10.94 -6.01 9.42
C MET A 1 9.42 -6.08 9.38
N THR A 2 8.72 -5.83 10.49
CA THR A 2 7.25 -5.86 10.52
C THR A 2 6.67 -4.66 9.78
N ALA A 3 5.39 -4.72 9.39
CA ALA A 3 4.72 -3.58 8.78
C ALA A 3 4.77 -2.34 9.70
N LEU A 4 4.60 -2.53 11.02
CA LEU A 4 4.68 -1.45 12.01
C LEU A 4 6.06 -0.77 12.00
N SER A 5 7.15 -1.53 12.09
CA SER A 5 8.49 -0.95 12.12
C SER A 5 8.79 -0.16 10.84
N ARG A 6 8.27 -0.60 9.69
CA ARG A 6 8.42 0.10 8.41
C ARG A 6 7.64 1.42 8.39
N LEU A 7 6.38 1.40 8.83
CA LEU A 7 5.52 2.58 8.89
C LEU A 7 6.08 3.67 9.82
N LEU A 8 6.61 3.27 10.98
CA LEU A 8 7.21 4.20 11.93
C LEU A 8 8.57 4.75 11.48
N ALA A 9 9.30 4.00 10.65
CA ALA A 9 10.61 4.41 10.14
C ALA A 9 10.55 5.17 8.81
N ALA A 10 9.40 5.20 8.14
CA ALA A 10 9.25 5.89 6.86
C ALA A 10 9.50 7.40 7.01
N ASP A 11 10.16 8.00 6.02
CA ASP A 11 10.53 9.42 6.03
C ASP A 11 9.41 10.28 5.39
N TRP A 12 8.30 10.37 6.12
CA TRP A 12 7.05 10.98 5.64
C TRP A 12 7.18 12.46 5.23
N GLU A 13 8.10 13.20 5.87
CA GLU A 13 8.27 14.64 5.65
C GLU A 13 9.17 14.98 4.47
N ASN A 14 10.08 14.07 4.11
CA ASN A 14 11.11 14.31 3.11
C ASN A 14 10.54 14.25 1.69
N GLN A 15 9.96 15.37 1.26
CA GLN A 15 9.41 15.51 -0.08
C GLN A 15 10.49 15.44 -1.16
N ASP A 16 11.69 15.94 -0.88
CA ASP A 16 12.82 15.89 -1.82
C ASP A 16 13.20 14.43 -2.10
N LEU A 17 13.31 13.59 -1.07
CA LEU A 17 13.50 12.14 -1.23
C LEU A 17 12.35 11.48 -2.01
N GLY A 18 11.11 11.93 -1.76
CA GLY A 18 9.95 11.48 -2.53
C GLY A 18 10.04 11.83 -4.02
N LEU A 19 10.56 13.02 -4.34
CA LEU A 19 10.76 13.50 -5.71
C LEU A 19 11.93 12.77 -6.39
N ASP A 20 13.03 12.54 -5.69
CA ASP A 20 14.17 11.76 -6.18
C ASP A 20 13.75 10.33 -6.56
N HIS A 21 12.77 9.78 -5.84
CA HIS A 21 12.21 8.45 -6.08
C HIS A 21 10.87 8.45 -6.85
N ILE A 22 10.53 9.54 -7.57
CA ILE A 22 9.18 9.68 -8.14
C ILE A 22 8.79 8.54 -9.11
N ARG A 23 9.78 7.98 -9.82
CA ARG A 23 9.57 6.94 -10.83
C ARG A 23 9.31 5.59 -10.18
N SER A 24 10.15 5.17 -9.25
CA SER A 24 9.93 3.96 -8.47
C SER A 24 8.65 4.04 -7.63
N ARG A 25 8.35 5.18 -7.01
CA ARG A 25 7.07 5.43 -6.32
C ARG A 25 5.86 5.21 -7.24
N THR A 26 5.93 5.70 -8.47
CA THR A 26 4.89 5.47 -9.48
C THR A 26 4.73 3.99 -9.80
N LYS A 27 5.84 3.26 -9.95
CA LYS A 27 5.85 1.81 -10.19
C LYS A 27 5.27 1.01 -9.02
N LEU A 28 5.63 1.39 -7.80
CA LEU A 28 5.14 0.78 -6.56
C LEU A 28 3.64 0.99 -6.37
N MET A 29 3.14 2.21 -6.61
CA MET A 29 1.71 2.48 -6.52
C MET A 29 0.90 1.71 -7.59
N VAL A 30 1.43 1.60 -8.82
CA VAL A 30 0.84 0.75 -9.87
C VAL A 30 0.80 -0.72 -9.44
N GLU A 31 1.87 -1.22 -8.85
CA GLU A 31 1.95 -2.61 -8.37
C GLU A 31 1.03 -2.84 -7.17
N PHE A 32 0.91 -1.89 -6.25
CA PHE A 32 -0.04 -1.92 -5.14
C PHE A 32 -1.47 -2.10 -5.66
N LEU A 33 -1.91 -1.23 -6.57
CA LEU A 33 -3.24 -1.34 -7.18
C LEU A 33 -3.47 -2.69 -7.87
N ARG A 34 -2.46 -3.21 -8.58
CA ARG A 34 -2.54 -4.52 -9.23
C ARG A 34 -2.72 -5.65 -8.21
N ARG A 35 -1.94 -5.65 -7.13
CA ARG A 35 -2.01 -6.71 -6.11
C ARG A 35 -3.30 -6.64 -5.31
N ILE A 36 -3.76 -5.45 -4.92
CA ILE A 36 -5.07 -5.30 -4.27
C ILE A 36 -6.19 -5.79 -5.19
N ALA A 37 -6.13 -5.51 -6.50
CA ALA A 37 -7.10 -6.03 -7.45
C ALA A 37 -7.08 -7.56 -7.55
N LEU A 38 -5.89 -8.18 -7.56
CA LEU A 38 -5.74 -9.64 -7.59
C LEU A 38 -6.37 -10.31 -6.37
N TRP A 39 -6.07 -9.79 -5.17
CA TRP A 39 -6.63 -10.32 -3.94
C TRP A 39 -8.14 -10.07 -3.84
N SER A 40 -8.60 -8.92 -4.31
CA SER A 40 -10.02 -8.60 -4.33
C SER A 40 -10.81 -9.58 -5.21
N ASP A 41 -10.25 -9.96 -6.36
CA ASP A 41 -10.84 -10.95 -7.28
C ASP A 41 -10.81 -12.36 -6.68
N ALA A 42 -9.70 -12.77 -6.06
CA ALA A 42 -9.55 -14.10 -5.47
C ALA A 42 -10.49 -14.38 -4.27
N TYR A 43 -10.94 -13.33 -3.58
CA TYR A 43 -11.82 -13.42 -2.40
C TYR A 43 -13.19 -12.78 -2.61
N ASP A 44 -13.59 -12.54 -3.87
CA ASP A 44 -14.88 -11.94 -4.24
C ASP A 44 -15.21 -10.65 -3.45
N VAL A 45 -14.19 -9.82 -3.21
CA VAL A 45 -14.34 -8.57 -2.47
C VAL A 45 -15.25 -7.63 -3.28
N PRO A 46 -16.38 -7.16 -2.70
CA PRO A 46 -17.33 -6.35 -3.44
C PRO A 46 -16.69 -5.02 -3.87
N PRO A 47 -17.15 -4.41 -4.99
CA PRO A 47 -16.69 -3.07 -5.38
C PRO A 47 -16.94 -2.07 -4.25
N GLN A 48 -15.88 -1.51 -3.68
CA GLN A 48 -15.99 -0.65 -2.50
C GLN A 48 -15.80 0.83 -2.84
N ARG A 49 -16.44 1.70 -2.05
CA ARG A 49 -16.14 3.14 -2.00
C ARG A 49 -14.68 3.45 -1.63
N HIS A 50 -14.00 2.51 -1.00
CA HIS A 50 -12.66 2.69 -0.43
C HIS A 50 -11.57 2.01 -1.26
N TRP A 51 -11.86 1.69 -2.52
CA TRP A 51 -10.82 1.33 -3.47
C TRP A 51 -9.79 2.47 -3.57
N PRO A 52 -8.47 2.19 -3.47
CA PRO A 52 -7.83 0.87 -3.31
C PRO A 52 -7.44 0.50 -1.86
N PHE A 53 -7.73 1.33 -0.87
CA PHE A 53 -7.29 1.15 0.53
C PHE A 53 -8.22 0.20 1.30
N ILE A 54 -8.33 -1.02 0.76
CA ILE A 54 -9.15 -2.10 1.29
C ILE A 54 -8.36 -2.83 2.37
N ASP A 55 -9.03 -3.21 3.44
CA ASP A 55 -8.51 -4.14 4.43
C ASP A 55 -8.86 -5.58 4.02
N LEU A 56 -7.92 -6.22 3.31
CA LEU A 56 -8.05 -7.57 2.81
C LEU A 56 -8.09 -8.61 3.95
N GLY A 57 -7.50 -8.31 5.11
CA GLY A 57 -7.52 -9.22 6.25
C GLY A 57 -8.94 -9.55 6.71
N THR A 58 -9.87 -8.60 6.60
CA THR A 58 -11.30 -8.80 6.90
C THR A 58 -11.96 -9.86 6.00
N TYR A 59 -11.47 -10.04 4.77
CA TYR A 59 -12.02 -10.99 3.80
C TYR A 59 -11.28 -12.34 3.84
N VAL A 60 -9.96 -12.29 4.06
CA VAL A 60 -9.09 -13.46 4.00
C VAL A 60 -9.13 -14.27 5.29
N ALA A 61 -8.99 -13.61 6.44
CA ALA A 61 -8.97 -14.25 7.75
C ALA A 61 -9.42 -13.24 8.82
N PRO A 62 -10.74 -13.00 8.97
CA PRO A 62 -11.28 -11.93 9.80
C PRO A 62 -10.91 -12.04 11.28
N ASP A 63 -10.63 -13.25 11.77
CA ASP A 63 -10.22 -13.49 13.16
C ASP A 63 -8.75 -13.13 13.43
N LEU A 64 -7.94 -12.93 12.38
CA LEU A 64 -6.53 -12.59 12.47
C LEU A 64 -6.34 -11.09 12.30
N ARG A 65 -6.23 -10.38 13.43
CA ARG A 65 -6.14 -8.91 13.47
C ARG A 65 -4.94 -8.47 14.29
N ALA A 66 -4.26 -7.41 13.84
CA ALA A 66 -3.35 -6.66 14.68
C ALA A 66 -4.03 -6.25 15.99
N ALA A 67 -3.28 -6.40 17.09
CA ALA A 67 -3.76 -6.05 18.42
C ALA A 67 -3.99 -4.53 18.54
N PRO A 68 -4.93 -4.07 19.38
CA PRO A 68 -5.25 -2.65 19.50
C PRO A 68 -4.05 -1.77 19.84
N ASP A 69 -3.15 -2.24 20.71
CA ASP A 69 -1.91 -1.54 21.08
C ASP A 69 -0.93 -1.38 19.91
N VAL A 70 -0.91 -2.34 18.97
CA VAL A 70 -0.16 -2.22 17.71
C VAL A 70 -0.76 -1.16 16.80
N LEU A 71 -2.08 -1.07 16.72
CA LEU A 71 -2.77 -0.04 15.92
C LEU A 71 -2.60 1.36 16.52
N ASP A 72 -2.64 1.47 17.85
CA ASP A 72 -2.48 2.73 18.58
C ASP A 72 -1.12 3.38 18.30
N ARG A 73 -0.10 2.60 17.95
CA ARG A 73 1.22 3.10 17.57
C ARG A 73 1.19 3.94 16.29
N LEU A 74 0.19 3.78 15.42
CA LEU A 74 0.03 4.66 14.25
C LEU A 74 -0.18 6.13 14.64
N THR A 75 -0.59 6.41 15.88
CA THR A 75 -0.71 7.80 16.37
C THR A 75 0.62 8.57 16.35
N GLU A 76 1.76 7.89 16.36
CA GLU A 76 3.09 8.51 16.24
C GLU A 76 3.32 9.20 14.90
N VAL A 77 2.66 8.72 13.85
CA VAL A 77 2.78 9.22 12.48
C VAL A 77 1.45 9.79 11.97
N GLU A 78 0.51 10.07 12.89
CA GLU A 78 -0.85 10.50 12.57
C GLU A 78 -0.89 11.76 11.72
N THR A 79 0.01 12.71 11.99
CA THR A 79 0.11 13.97 11.24
C THR A 79 0.32 13.72 9.74
N TYR A 80 0.94 12.59 9.37
CA TYR A 80 1.19 12.20 7.98
C TYR A 80 0.08 11.31 7.42
N LEU A 81 -0.52 10.46 8.27
CA LEU A 81 -1.62 9.57 7.91
C LEU A 81 -2.99 10.26 7.82
N GLY A 82 -3.13 11.43 8.45
CA GLY A 82 -4.39 12.16 8.66
C GLY A 82 -5.10 12.63 7.39
N ARG A 83 -4.52 12.44 6.21
CA ARG A 83 -5.24 12.52 4.94
C ARG A 83 -6.01 11.21 4.72
N TYR A 84 -7.08 11.01 5.50
CA TYR A 84 -8.15 9.97 5.57
C TYR A 84 -7.91 8.55 5.05
N GLU A 85 -7.24 8.38 3.92
CA GLU A 85 -7.04 7.12 3.22
C GLU A 85 -5.68 6.45 3.53
N ALA A 86 -4.65 7.23 3.86
CA ALA A 86 -3.34 6.68 4.24
C ALA A 86 -3.38 5.91 5.56
N ARG A 87 -4.13 6.41 6.55
CA ARG A 87 -4.33 5.70 7.83
C ARG A 87 -4.96 4.33 7.62
N ARG A 88 -6.00 4.24 6.79
CA ARG A 88 -6.70 2.98 6.51
C ARG A 88 -5.80 1.95 5.84
N ALA A 89 -4.99 2.39 4.89
CA ALA A 89 -4.02 1.54 4.22
C ALA A 89 -2.93 1.04 5.20
N ALA A 90 -2.49 1.89 6.13
CA ALA A 90 -1.55 1.52 7.18
C ALA A 90 -2.16 0.47 8.13
N GLU A 91 -3.38 0.70 8.64
CA GLU A 91 -4.11 -0.27 9.46
C GLU A 91 -4.29 -1.60 8.74
N ALA A 92 -4.71 -1.57 7.47
CA ALA A 92 -4.85 -2.76 6.64
C ALA A 92 -3.53 -3.54 6.49
N ALA A 93 -2.41 -2.85 6.30
CA ALA A 93 -1.08 -3.48 6.24
C ALA A 93 -0.68 -4.12 7.58
N LEU A 94 -1.04 -3.52 8.72
CA LEU A 94 -0.81 -4.11 10.05
C LEU A 94 -1.64 -5.37 10.26
N HIS A 95 -2.91 -5.35 9.90
CA HIS A 95 -3.76 -6.55 9.95
C HIS A 95 -3.21 -7.64 9.03
N TRP A 96 -2.74 -7.27 7.84
CA TRP A 96 -2.16 -8.21 6.90
C TRP A 96 -0.89 -8.90 7.42
N ASP A 97 -0.03 -8.20 8.15
CA ASP A 97 1.18 -8.78 8.74
C ASP A 97 0.85 -9.96 9.68
N VAL A 98 -0.26 -9.86 10.42
CA VAL A 98 -0.79 -10.95 11.25
C VAL A 98 -1.34 -12.09 10.40
N VAL A 99 -2.14 -11.78 9.37
CA VAL A 99 -2.70 -12.77 8.44
C VAL A 99 -1.59 -13.59 7.79
N LYS A 100 -0.56 -12.93 7.25
CA LYS A 100 0.59 -13.56 6.58
C LYS A 100 1.39 -14.47 7.51
N GLY A 101 1.42 -14.18 8.80
CA GLY A 101 2.14 -14.98 9.79
C GLY A 101 1.40 -16.23 10.27
N ALA A 102 0.09 -16.36 10.01
CA ALA A 102 -0.75 -17.38 10.64
C ALA A 102 -1.78 -18.07 9.73
N ALA A 103 -2.21 -17.45 8.64
CA ALA A 103 -3.17 -18.03 7.70
C ALA A 103 -2.48 -18.93 6.65
N ASP A 104 -3.21 -19.92 6.16
CA ASP A 104 -2.87 -20.63 4.93
C ASP A 104 -3.36 -19.79 3.74
N LEU A 105 -2.43 -19.31 2.93
CA LEU A 105 -2.69 -18.32 1.88
C LEU A 105 -2.45 -18.92 0.49
N PRO A 106 -3.23 -18.52 -0.53
CA PRO A 106 -2.94 -18.89 -1.91
C PRO A 106 -1.60 -18.32 -2.36
N ASP A 107 -1.03 -18.89 -3.42
CA ASP A 107 0.20 -18.39 -4.05
C ASP A 107 -0.07 -17.08 -4.83
N LEU A 108 -0.29 -16.02 -4.07
CA LEU A 108 -0.48 -14.66 -4.54
C LEU A 108 0.57 -13.74 -3.90
N PRO A 109 1.02 -12.70 -4.63
CA PRO A 109 2.03 -11.78 -4.10
C PRO A 109 1.47 -10.97 -2.94
N ASP A 110 2.33 -10.61 -1.98
CA ASP A 110 1.96 -9.78 -0.84
C ASP A 110 1.30 -8.46 -1.30
N PRO A 111 0.02 -8.21 -0.92
CA PRO A 111 -0.73 -7.06 -1.39
C PRO A 111 -0.21 -5.71 -0.89
N TYR A 112 0.36 -5.65 0.32
CA TYR A 112 0.77 -4.39 0.95
C TYR A 112 2.27 -4.13 0.85
N GLU A 113 3.08 -5.11 0.44
CA GLU A 113 4.52 -4.91 0.22
C GLU A 113 4.84 -3.69 -0.67
N PRO A 114 4.19 -3.47 -1.83
CA PRO A 114 4.49 -2.30 -2.65
C PRO A 114 4.09 -0.98 -1.98
N TYR A 115 3.05 -0.98 -1.14
CA TYR A 115 2.64 0.20 -0.37
C TYR A 115 3.67 0.55 0.70
N LEU A 116 4.19 -0.44 1.43
CA LEU A 116 5.22 -0.21 2.43
C LEU A 116 6.53 0.30 1.79
N LEU A 117 6.97 -0.31 0.68
CA LEU A 117 8.11 0.17 -0.10
C LEU A 117 7.90 1.59 -0.65
N PHE A 118 6.66 1.93 -1.03
CA PHE A 118 6.32 3.27 -1.50
C PHE A 118 6.53 4.32 -0.40
N LEU A 119 6.11 4.01 0.83
CA LEU A 119 6.30 4.89 2.00
C LEU A 119 7.76 5.01 2.42
N GLU A 120 8.53 3.91 2.31
CA GLU A 120 9.98 3.92 2.62
C GLU A 120 10.78 4.82 1.67
N ARG A 121 10.21 5.16 0.51
CA ARG A 121 10.82 6.06 -0.48
C ARG A 121 10.45 7.53 -0.27
N GLY A 122 10.29 7.94 0.98
CA GLY A 122 10.02 9.33 1.41
C GLY A 122 8.59 9.78 1.15
N GLY A 123 8.32 11.10 1.21
CA GLY A 123 7.16 11.77 0.61
C GLY A 123 5.73 11.33 1.01
N GLY A 124 4.83 12.31 1.08
CA GLY A 124 3.41 12.04 1.28
C GLY A 124 2.66 11.63 -0.01
N PHE A 125 1.38 11.33 0.14
CA PHE A 125 0.43 11.29 -0.97
C PHE A 125 -0.94 11.79 -0.52
N TYR A 126 -1.81 12.07 -1.47
CA TYR A 126 -3.20 12.40 -1.21
C TYR A 126 -4.10 11.91 -2.33
N ILE A 127 -5.40 11.90 -2.08
CA ILE A 127 -6.40 11.55 -3.09
C ILE A 127 -6.95 12.83 -3.70
N ASP A 128 -6.65 13.07 -4.98
CA ASP A 128 -7.21 14.18 -5.72
C ASP A 128 -8.60 13.81 -6.26
N LYS A 129 -9.64 14.49 -5.73
CA LYS A 129 -11.05 14.39 -6.15
C LYS A 129 -11.64 12.98 -6.19
N GLY A 130 -11.04 12.02 -5.49
CA GLY A 130 -11.46 10.62 -5.55
C GLY A 130 -11.16 9.96 -6.90
N LEU A 131 -10.23 10.51 -7.69
CA LEU A 131 -9.91 10.03 -9.04
C LEU A 131 -8.43 9.64 -9.21
N PHE A 132 -7.53 10.29 -8.46
CA PHE A 132 -6.10 10.05 -8.58
C PHE A 132 -5.45 9.91 -7.20
N ILE A 133 -4.43 9.06 -7.14
CA ILE A 133 -3.46 9.04 -6.05
C ILE A 133 -2.32 9.96 -6.50
N ASP A 134 -2.17 11.09 -5.82
CA ASP A 134 -1.22 12.15 -6.16
C ASP A 134 -0.10 12.21 -5.12
N PHE A 135 1.13 12.22 -5.62
CA PHE A 135 2.38 12.37 -4.87
C PHE A 135 3.42 13.09 -5.75
N TYR A 136 3.02 14.17 -6.43
CA TYR A 136 3.78 14.86 -7.52
C TYR A 136 3.85 14.08 -8.85
N ALA A 137 3.38 12.85 -8.85
CA ALA A 137 2.90 12.11 -10.00
C ALA A 137 1.46 11.66 -9.69
N ALA A 138 0.68 11.37 -10.73
CA ALA A 138 -0.72 10.98 -10.57
C ALA A 138 -0.95 9.57 -11.12
N VAL A 139 -1.41 8.67 -10.25
CA VAL A 139 -1.86 7.33 -10.65
C VAL A 139 -3.40 7.30 -10.61
N PRO A 140 -4.09 7.04 -11.74
CA PRO A 140 -5.54 7.08 -11.78
C PRO A 140 -6.15 5.92 -10.99
N MET A 141 -7.25 6.13 -10.28
CA MET A 141 -8.02 5.07 -9.63
C MET A 141 -9.01 4.46 -10.62
N LYS A 142 -8.50 3.69 -11.59
CA LYS A 142 -9.32 2.88 -12.51
C LYS A 142 -10.03 1.74 -11.78
N ARG A 143 -10.92 1.01 -12.48
CA ARG A 143 -11.62 -0.13 -11.90
C ARG A 143 -10.62 -1.24 -11.53
N PRO A 144 -10.89 -2.05 -10.49
CA PRO A 144 -9.99 -3.12 -10.07
C PRO A 144 -9.56 -4.04 -11.22
N GLN A 145 -10.49 -4.40 -12.12
CA GLN A 145 -10.20 -5.26 -13.27
C GLN A 145 -9.15 -4.66 -14.21
N ASP A 146 -9.17 -3.35 -14.42
CA ASP A 146 -8.20 -2.64 -15.27
C ASP A 146 -6.78 -2.65 -14.68
N TRP A 147 -6.66 -2.92 -13.37
CA TRP A 147 -5.38 -3.11 -12.67
C TRP A 147 -4.98 -4.58 -12.62
N ARG A 148 -5.91 -5.49 -12.30
CA ARG A 148 -5.68 -6.94 -12.20
C ARG A 148 -4.95 -7.50 -13.42
N ASP A 149 -5.38 -7.10 -14.62
CA ASP A 149 -4.88 -7.63 -15.89
C ASP A 149 -3.53 -7.03 -16.34
N ARG A 150 -2.93 -6.14 -15.55
CA ARG A 150 -1.61 -5.59 -15.86
C ARG A 150 -0.50 -6.59 -15.59
N LYS A 151 0.60 -6.46 -16.35
CA LYS A 151 1.83 -7.19 -16.07
C LYS A 151 2.39 -6.77 -14.69
N PRO A 152 2.93 -7.71 -13.90
CA PRO A 152 3.66 -7.39 -12.69
C PRO A 152 4.78 -6.39 -12.94
N VAL A 153 4.94 -5.46 -12.01
CA VAL A 153 6.08 -4.54 -12.00
C VAL A 153 7.14 -5.08 -11.04
N PRO A 154 8.40 -5.24 -11.46
CA PRO A 154 9.49 -5.57 -10.56
C PRO A 154 9.62 -4.53 -9.43
N ILE A 155 9.70 -5.02 -8.19
CA ILE A 155 9.82 -4.19 -6.97
C ILE A 155 11.04 -4.57 -6.12
N ASP A 156 11.96 -5.38 -6.66
CA ASP A 156 13.23 -5.62 -5.99
C ASP A 156 14.08 -4.34 -5.97
N PRO A 157 14.99 -4.19 -4.99
CA PRO A 157 15.76 -2.95 -4.82
C PRO A 157 16.47 -2.48 -6.10
N ALA A 158 17.10 -3.39 -6.84
CA ALA A 158 17.85 -3.04 -8.04
C ALA A 158 16.93 -2.49 -9.16
N SER A 159 15.76 -3.09 -9.33
CA SER A 159 14.75 -2.58 -10.27
C SER A 159 14.24 -1.20 -9.86
N LEU A 160 14.00 -0.99 -8.56
CA LEU A 160 13.49 0.29 -8.07
C LEU A 160 14.53 1.41 -8.27
N ASP A 161 15.79 1.16 -7.95
CA ASP A 161 16.87 2.13 -8.14
C ASP A 161 17.14 2.41 -9.63
N ALA A 162 16.98 1.39 -10.49
CA ALA A 162 17.04 1.56 -11.94
C ALA A 162 15.92 2.45 -12.47
N TYR A 163 14.72 2.44 -11.87
CA TYR A 163 13.66 3.36 -12.29
C TYR A 163 14.00 4.81 -11.99
N ASP A 164 14.65 5.07 -10.86
CA ASP A 164 14.94 6.43 -10.38
C ASP A 164 16.13 7.08 -11.10
N THR A 165 17.00 6.28 -11.73
CA THR A 165 18.18 6.73 -12.47
C THR A 165 17.98 6.86 -13.99
N ALA A 166 16.86 6.35 -14.51
CA ALA A 166 16.48 6.49 -15.93
C ALA A 166 16.09 7.93 -16.28
#